data_AF-A0A953ETE3-F1
#
_entry.id   AF-A0A953ETE3-F1
#
_cell.length_a   1.000
_cell.length_b   1.000
_cell.length_c   1.000
_cell.angle_alpha   90.00
_cell.angle_beta   90.00
_cell.angle_gamma   90.00
#
_symmetry.space_group_name_H-M   'P 1'
#
loop_
_entity.id
_entity.type
_entity.pdbx_description
1 polymer ?
#
loop_
_entity_poly.entity_id
_entity_poly.type
_entity_poly.pdbx_seq_one_letter_code
_entity_poly.pdbx_strand_id
1 'polypeptide(L)'
;MTDVVAPTPAPADSPTPRPAVATCEVCGRGPAIHIDARMYTGKVIVTDEIWWKGYACRECATCQYRAGLTHCLWAGWWSPVAFFVNPTRIWRNVRGLREVAAMPAPVGEPRAEPLDAGRPVSRRPQAWVGLIAPLVIVGALVGLLVAATGGRSLAEVAHGECLDLPEGPVIDSFESVDCAGPHDAEVTGTIGPGDAGPADRLCVEQTISYLGTDEAVDGIRAAAIRLGTDDDAEVVCVVMSSAKGGELTGSHRNTER
;
A
#
# COMPACT_ATOMS: atom_id res chain seq x y z
N MET A 1 21.92 89.47 47.79
CA MET A 1 20.85 88.48 47.59
C MET A 1 21.21 87.70 46.35
N THR A 2 21.79 86.52 46.50
CA THR A 2 22.14 85.62 45.39
C THR A 2 21.10 84.51 45.37
N ASP A 3 20.27 84.50 44.34
CA ASP A 3 19.27 83.46 44.14
C ASP A 3 19.94 82.15 43.73
N VAL A 4 19.73 81.13 44.57
CA VAL A 4 20.14 79.75 44.31
C VAL A 4 19.11 79.14 43.37
N VAL A 5 19.47 78.97 42.10
CA VAL A 5 18.65 78.23 41.13
C VAL A 5 18.70 76.75 41.49
N ALA A 6 17.56 76.19 41.90
CA ALA A 6 17.43 74.76 42.15
C ALA A 6 17.52 73.97 40.84
N PRO A 7 18.21 72.81 40.81
CA PRO A 7 18.30 71.98 39.62
C PRO A 7 16.95 71.37 39.26
N THR A 8 16.59 71.44 37.97
CA THR A 8 15.40 70.82 37.39
C THR A 8 15.41 69.30 37.64
N PRO A 9 14.32 68.69 38.12
CA PRO A 9 14.25 67.25 38.30
C PRO A 9 14.35 66.53 36.94
N ALA A 10 15.17 65.49 36.89
CA ALA A 10 15.32 64.65 35.70
C ALA A 10 13.98 63.97 35.34
N PRO A 11 13.68 63.78 34.05
CA PRO A 11 12.49 63.06 33.62
C PRO A 11 12.51 61.63 34.16
N ALA A 12 11.40 61.19 34.75
CA ALA A 12 11.24 59.83 35.24
C ALA A 12 11.35 58.84 34.07
N ASP A 13 12.19 57.81 34.24
CA ASP A 13 12.30 56.68 33.31
C ASP A 13 10.91 56.07 33.09
N SER A 14 10.43 56.17 31.86
CA SER A 14 9.22 55.46 31.44
C SER A 14 9.53 53.96 31.43
N PRO A 15 8.74 53.09 32.08
CA PRO A 15 8.99 51.65 32.02
C PRO A 15 8.92 51.21 30.55
N THR A 16 10.03 50.66 30.04
CA THR A 16 10.11 50.09 28.69
C THR A 16 8.94 49.12 28.48
N PRO A 17 8.16 49.24 27.39
CA PRO A 17 7.07 48.32 27.10
C PRO A 17 7.61 46.89 27.07
N ARG A 18 7.19 46.06 28.04
CA ARG A 18 7.42 44.61 27.98
C ARG A 18 6.78 44.12 26.68
N PRO A 19 7.45 43.31 25.83
CA PRO A 19 6.84 42.83 24.60
C PRO A 19 5.51 42.16 24.95
N ALA A 20 4.42 42.61 24.32
CA ALA A 20 3.10 42.08 24.58
C ALA A 20 3.11 40.58 24.27
N VAL A 21 3.03 39.75 25.31
CA VAL A 21 2.93 38.30 25.14
C VAL A 21 1.62 38.04 24.43
N ALA A 22 1.67 37.50 23.21
CA ALA A 22 0.49 37.21 22.43
C ALA A 22 -0.47 36.32 23.25
N THR A 23 -1.75 36.64 23.22
CA THR A 23 -2.82 35.87 23.87
C THR A 23 -3.52 34.98 22.86
N CYS A 24 -4.02 33.84 23.32
CA CYS A 24 -4.78 32.90 22.50
C CYS A 24 -6.07 33.55 22.00
N GLU A 25 -6.33 33.47 20.70
CA GLU A 25 -7.58 33.96 20.09
C GLU A 25 -8.80 33.12 20.50
N VAL A 26 -8.58 31.88 20.94
CA VAL A 26 -9.66 30.96 21.33
C VAL A 26 -10.08 31.15 22.79
N CYS A 27 -9.14 31.08 23.74
CA CYS A 27 -9.44 31.11 25.19
C CYS A 27 -8.89 32.34 25.92
N GLY A 28 -8.14 33.22 25.26
CA GLY A 28 -7.59 34.44 25.86
C GLY A 28 -6.33 34.27 26.73
N ARG A 29 -5.90 33.04 27.03
CA ARG A 29 -4.70 32.77 27.85
C ARG A 29 -3.39 32.92 27.07
N GLY A 30 -2.29 33.21 27.77
CA GLY A 30 -0.94 33.31 27.19
C GLY A 30 0.04 32.34 27.88
N PRO A 31 1.23 32.10 27.32
CA PRO A 31 1.71 32.60 26.04
C PRO A 31 1.07 31.86 24.84
N ALA A 32 0.86 32.59 23.75
CA ALA A 32 0.38 32.06 22.47
C ALA A 32 1.42 32.24 21.37
N ILE A 33 1.39 31.34 20.39
CA ILE A 33 2.20 31.42 19.17
C ILE A 33 1.29 31.42 17.96
N HIS A 34 1.77 31.99 16.85
CA HIS A 34 1.09 31.88 15.57
C HIS A 34 1.21 30.44 15.07
N ILE A 35 0.09 29.80 14.74
CA ILE A 35 0.07 28.44 14.18
C ILE A 35 -0.55 28.41 12.77
N ASP A 36 -0.28 27.33 12.03
CA ASP A 36 -0.87 27.03 10.72
C ASP A 36 -1.23 25.54 10.69
N ALA A 37 -2.36 25.18 11.30
CA ALA A 37 -2.84 23.80 11.36
C ALA A 37 -3.63 23.49 10.08
N ARG A 38 -3.27 22.40 9.39
CA ARG A 38 -3.83 22.06 8.08
C ARG A 38 -4.65 20.78 8.12
N MET A 39 -5.78 20.79 7.45
CA MET A 39 -6.66 19.65 7.21
C MET A 39 -6.75 19.46 5.70
N TYR A 40 -6.34 18.29 5.23
CA TYR A 40 -6.30 17.98 3.81
C TYR A 40 -7.17 16.75 3.51
N THR A 41 -8.04 16.89 2.52
CA THR A 41 -8.90 15.84 2.00
C THR A 41 -8.50 15.58 0.55
N GLY A 42 -7.98 14.40 0.27
CA GLY A 42 -7.80 13.94 -1.10
C GLY A 42 -9.13 13.37 -1.60
N LYS A 43 -9.74 13.96 -2.63
CA LYS A 43 -10.81 13.31 -3.40
C LYS A 43 -10.22 12.92 -4.75
N VAL A 44 -10.78 11.88 -5.37
CA VAL A 44 -10.21 11.26 -6.59
C VAL A 44 -9.81 12.29 -7.65
N ILE A 45 -10.65 13.31 -7.87
CA ILE A 45 -10.43 14.36 -8.89
C ILE A 45 -10.06 15.72 -8.27
N VAL A 46 -10.61 16.06 -7.11
CA VAL A 46 -10.46 17.38 -6.48
C VAL A 46 -9.84 17.25 -5.09
N THR A 47 -9.25 18.33 -4.60
CA THR A 47 -8.65 18.32 -3.25
C THR A 47 -9.25 19.47 -2.46
N ASP A 48 -9.56 19.22 -1.19
CA ASP A 48 -9.98 20.27 -0.26
C ASP A 48 -8.89 20.45 0.78
N GLU A 49 -8.48 21.70 0.99
CA GLU A 49 -7.57 22.07 2.05
C GLU A 49 -8.23 23.15 2.91
N ILE A 50 -8.41 22.84 4.19
CA ILE A 50 -8.87 23.78 5.21
C ILE A 50 -7.67 24.05 6.12
N TRP A 51 -7.40 25.31 6.43
CA TRP A 51 -6.34 25.70 7.35
C TRP A 51 -6.88 26.59 8.46
N TRP A 52 -6.32 26.41 9.65
CA TRP A 52 -6.53 27.31 10.78
C TRP A 52 -5.25 28.08 11.04
N LYS A 53 -5.33 29.41 10.93
CA LYS A 53 -4.22 30.33 11.16
C LYS A 53 -4.63 31.34 12.23
N GLY A 54 -3.76 31.56 13.20
CA GLY A 54 -4.01 32.49 14.29
C GLY A 54 -3.09 32.22 15.48
N TYR A 55 -3.18 33.07 16.49
CA TYR A 55 -2.47 32.90 17.75
C TYR A 55 -3.21 31.92 18.68
N ALA A 56 -2.55 30.85 19.06
CA ALA A 56 -3.10 29.85 19.98
C ALA A 56 -2.12 29.54 21.12
N CYS A 57 -2.66 29.38 22.33
CA CYS A 57 -1.89 28.83 23.44
C CYS A 57 -1.63 27.33 23.24
N ARG A 58 -0.76 26.76 24.06
CA ARG A 58 -0.33 25.35 23.96
C ARG A 58 -1.49 24.36 23.84
N GLU A 59 -2.51 24.48 24.67
CA GLU A 59 -3.64 23.53 24.70
C GLU A 59 -4.50 23.62 23.44
N CYS A 60 -4.93 24.83 23.09
CA CYS A 60 -5.76 25.06 21.90
C CYS A 60 -5.01 24.70 20.62
N ALA A 61 -3.73 25.05 20.53
CA ALA A 61 -2.88 24.68 19.40
C ALA A 61 -2.70 23.15 19.28
N THR A 62 -2.53 22.47 20.41
CA THR A 62 -2.44 21.00 20.44
C THR A 62 -3.71 20.36 19.90
N CYS A 63 -4.89 20.88 20.26
CA CYS A 63 -6.16 20.42 19.73
C CYS A 63 -6.22 20.56 18.20
N GLN A 64 -5.93 21.76 17.67
CA GLN A 64 -5.98 22.04 16.23
C GLN A 64 -5.01 21.16 15.43
N TYR A 65 -3.76 21.03 15.88
CA TYR A 65 -2.78 20.17 15.19
C TYR A 65 -3.14 18.68 15.26
N ARG A 66 -3.67 18.19 16.39
CA ARG A 66 -4.12 16.80 16.50
C ARG A 66 -5.34 16.53 15.62
N ALA A 67 -6.30 17.45 15.56
CA ALA A 67 -7.45 17.36 14.67
C ALA A 67 -7.01 17.35 13.20
N GLY A 68 -6.16 18.30 12.81
CA GLY A 68 -5.59 18.38 11.46
C GLY A 68 -4.83 17.12 11.06
N LEU A 69 -3.95 16.63 11.93
CA LEU A 69 -3.19 15.41 11.68
C LEU A 69 -4.10 14.17 11.58
N THR A 70 -5.10 14.03 12.45
CA THR A 70 -6.08 12.94 12.36
C THR A 70 -6.83 12.97 11.04
N HIS A 71 -7.24 14.17 10.60
CA HIS A 71 -7.96 14.37 9.34
C HIS A 71 -7.10 14.00 8.13
N CYS A 72 -5.84 14.48 8.07
CA CYS A 72 -4.92 14.13 7.00
C CYS A 72 -4.63 12.62 6.93
N LEU A 73 -4.55 11.94 8.08
CA LEU A 73 -4.35 10.50 8.13
C LEU A 73 -5.59 9.71 7.69
N TRP A 74 -6.79 10.22 7.94
CA TRP A 74 -8.05 9.58 7.56
C TRP A 74 -8.43 9.86 6.11
N ALA A 75 -8.51 11.13 5.73
CA ALA A 75 -9.12 11.60 4.50
C ALA A 75 -8.10 12.01 3.42
N GLY A 76 -6.81 12.00 3.75
CA GLY A 76 -5.76 12.53 2.87
C GLY A 76 -5.19 11.53 1.86
N TRP A 77 -5.69 10.30 1.75
CA TRP A 77 -5.06 9.24 0.92
C TRP A 77 -5.90 8.80 -0.28
N TRP A 78 -7.12 9.32 -0.45
CA TRP A 78 -8.09 8.80 -1.43
C TRP A 78 -7.90 9.39 -2.85
N SER A 79 -6.70 9.85 -3.18
CA SER A 79 -6.38 10.43 -4.50
C SER A 79 -4.91 10.21 -4.86
N PRO A 80 -4.56 9.93 -6.14
CA PRO A 80 -3.17 9.76 -6.57
C PRO A 80 -2.28 10.96 -6.23
N VAL A 81 -2.75 12.19 -6.48
CA VAL A 81 -2.02 13.43 -6.18
C VAL A 81 -1.77 13.56 -4.67
N ALA A 82 -2.69 13.05 -3.87
CA ALA A 82 -2.62 13.16 -2.42
C ALA A 82 -1.46 12.36 -1.82
N PHE A 83 -0.99 11.29 -2.46
CA PHE A 83 0.21 10.56 -2.02
C PHE A 83 1.48 11.43 -2.01
N PHE A 84 1.51 12.51 -2.78
CA PHE A 84 2.63 13.46 -2.80
C PHE A 84 2.39 14.68 -1.91
N VAL A 85 1.16 15.22 -1.90
CA VAL A 85 0.83 16.43 -1.16
C VAL A 85 0.61 16.16 0.34
N ASN A 86 -0.12 15.10 0.68
CA ASN A 86 -0.53 14.79 2.05
C ASN A 86 0.66 14.55 3.00
N PRO A 87 1.74 13.84 2.63
CA PRO A 87 2.91 13.70 3.50
C PRO A 87 3.51 15.03 3.93
N THR A 88 3.53 16.02 3.04
CA THR A 88 4.01 17.38 3.36
C THR A 88 3.10 18.06 4.38
N ARG A 89 1.78 17.88 4.29
CA ARG A 89 0.80 18.43 5.24
C ARG A 89 0.90 17.75 6.61
N ILE A 90 1.03 16.42 6.63
CA ILE A 90 1.29 15.62 7.82
C ILE A 90 2.57 16.11 8.52
N TRP A 91 3.66 16.27 7.77
CA TRP A 91 4.93 16.74 8.31
C TRP A 91 4.82 18.13 8.95
N ARG A 92 4.14 19.08 8.29
CA ARG A 92 3.91 20.43 8.83
C ARG A 92 3.13 20.40 10.14
N ASN A 93 2.05 19.61 10.20
CA ASN A 93 1.27 19.44 11.43
C ASN A 93 2.08 18.77 12.55
N VAL A 94 2.89 17.75 12.24
CA VAL A 94 3.76 17.10 13.24
C VAL A 94 4.82 18.06 13.77
N ARG A 95 5.44 18.85 12.88
CA ARG A 95 6.39 19.89 13.27
C ARG A 95 5.75 20.93 14.18
N GLY A 96 4.60 21.47 13.78
CA GLY A 96 3.84 22.43 14.60
C GLY A 96 3.45 21.85 15.97
N LEU A 97 3.05 20.57 16.01
CA LEU A 97 2.74 19.87 17.26
C LEU A 97 3.97 19.75 18.19
N ARG A 98 5.17 19.53 17.64
CA ARG A 98 6.43 19.50 18.40
C ARG A 98 6.80 20.87 18.94
N GLU A 99 6.67 21.92 18.11
CA GLU A 99 6.91 23.31 18.52
C GLU A 99 5.95 23.72 19.64
N VAL A 100 4.67 23.36 19.53
CA VAL A 100 3.64 23.58 20.55
C VAL A 100 3.93 22.82 21.83
N ALA A 101 4.36 21.56 21.74
CA ALA A 101 4.67 20.73 22.90
C ALA A 101 5.82 21.30 23.76
N ALA A 102 6.73 22.05 23.14
CA ALA A 102 7.84 22.71 23.84
C ALA A 102 7.42 24.01 24.57
N MET A 103 6.22 24.53 24.33
CA MET A 103 5.75 25.74 25.02
C MET A 103 5.48 25.50 26.51
N PRO A 104 5.60 26.54 27.36
CA PRO A 104 5.16 26.47 28.75
C PRO A 104 3.62 26.35 28.86
N ALA A 105 3.14 26.05 30.07
CA ALA A 105 1.71 25.96 30.33
C ALA A 105 1.02 27.32 30.15
N PRO A 106 -0.22 27.35 29.61
CA PRO A 106 -0.98 28.58 29.53
C PRO A 106 -1.28 29.10 30.94
N VAL A 107 -0.99 30.38 31.16
CA VAL A 107 -1.24 31.12 32.39
C VAL A 107 -2.38 32.13 32.18
N GLY A 108 -3.04 32.50 33.28
CA GLY A 108 -4.16 33.43 33.31
C GLY A 108 -5.52 32.74 33.24
N GLU A 109 -6.55 33.46 33.68
CA GLU A 109 -7.93 32.99 33.65
C GLU A 109 -8.44 32.93 32.19
N PRO A 110 -9.01 31.80 31.74
CA PRO A 110 -9.59 31.71 30.41
C PRO A 110 -10.80 32.63 30.27
N ARG A 111 -10.86 33.37 29.15
CA ARG A 111 -12.01 34.20 28.78
C ARG A 111 -13.12 33.39 28.10
N ALA A 112 -12.76 32.22 27.58
CA ALA A 112 -13.65 31.25 26.95
C ALA A 112 -13.10 29.84 27.16
N GLU A 113 -13.97 28.83 27.03
CA GLU A 113 -13.60 27.44 27.28
C GLU A 113 -12.44 27.00 26.36
N PRO A 114 -11.31 26.52 26.92
CA PRO A 114 -10.21 26.01 26.13
C PRO A 114 -10.62 24.79 25.30
N LEU A 115 -10.08 24.67 24.09
CA LEU A 115 -10.30 23.46 23.28
C LEU A 115 -9.68 22.23 23.96
N ASP A 116 -10.48 21.18 24.11
CA ASP A 116 -9.99 19.88 24.56
C ASP A 116 -9.20 19.21 23.42
N ALA A 117 -7.90 18.98 23.66
CA ALA A 117 -7.04 18.27 22.73
C ALA A 117 -7.38 16.76 22.61
N GLY A 118 -8.19 16.24 23.53
CA GLY A 118 -8.63 14.87 23.60
C GLY A 118 -7.47 13.87 23.57
N ARG A 119 -7.74 12.68 23.04
CA ARG A 119 -6.75 11.60 22.93
C ARG A 119 -5.64 11.95 21.93
N PRO A 120 -4.39 11.51 22.17
CA PRO A 120 -3.31 11.64 21.20
C PRO A 120 -3.67 10.90 19.90
N VAL A 121 -3.12 11.37 18.76
CA VAL A 121 -3.47 10.84 17.42
C VAL A 121 -3.23 9.33 17.32
N SER A 122 -2.17 8.81 17.94
CA SER A 122 -1.87 7.37 17.98
C SER A 122 -2.93 6.53 18.69
N ARG A 123 -3.78 7.13 19.52
CA ARG A 123 -4.90 6.45 20.22
C ARG A 123 -6.25 6.70 19.55
N ARG A 124 -6.26 7.30 18.35
CA ARG A 124 -7.47 7.51 17.56
C ARG A 124 -7.56 6.39 16.51
N PRO A 125 -8.59 5.52 16.55
CA PRO A 125 -8.71 4.42 15.59
C PRO A 125 -8.77 4.95 14.15
N GLN A 126 -9.43 6.09 13.95
CA GLN A 126 -9.54 6.82 12.68
C GLN A 126 -8.19 7.01 11.97
N ALA A 127 -7.14 7.34 12.74
CA ALA A 127 -5.81 7.59 12.19
C ALA A 127 -5.16 6.31 11.63
N TRP A 128 -5.36 5.18 12.32
CA TRP A 128 -4.84 3.88 11.89
C TRP A 128 -5.63 3.30 10.72
N VAL A 129 -6.97 3.37 10.78
CA VAL A 129 -7.81 2.93 9.66
C VAL A 129 -7.47 3.73 8.41
N GLY A 130 -7.32 5.04 8.53
CA GLY A 130 -6.95 5.92 7.42
C GLY A 130 -5.58 5.63 6.79
N LEU A 131 -4.61 5.18 7.60
CA LEU A 131 -3.27 4.83 7.12
C LEU A 131 -3.23 3.43 6.47
N ILE A 132 -3.93 2.46 7.07
CA ILE A 132 -3.87 1.05 6.66
C ILE A 132 -4.82 0.76 5.49
N ALA A 133 -6.04 1.29 5.53
CA ALA A 133 -7.06 1.04 4.49
C ALA A 133 -6.58 1.30 3.05
N PRO A 134 -5.94 2.45 2.71
CA PRO A 134 -5.49 2.69 1.34
C PRO A 134 -4.43 1.67 0.89
N LEU A 135 -3.54 1.24 1.79
CA LEU A 135 -2.53 0.22 1.47
C LEU A 135 -3.18 -1.15 1.19
N VAL A 136 -4.16 -1.54 2.01
CA VAL A 136 -4.90 -2.79 1.82
C VAL A 136 -5.71 -2.76 0.53
N ILE A 137 -6.39 -1.65 0.24
CA ILE A 137 -7.18 -1.50 -0.99
C ILE A 137 -6.27 -1.57 -2.22
N VAL A 138 -5.15 -0.84 -2.24
CA VAL A 138 -4.19 -0.89 -3.35
C VAL A 138 -3.61 -2.30 -3.50
N GLY A 139 -3.21 -2.94 -2.41
CA GLY A 139 -2.70 -4.32 -2.44
C GLY A 139 -3.73 -5.31 -2.99
N ALA A 140 -4.99 -5.21 -2.57
CA ALA A 140 -6.08 -6.05 -3.09
C ALA A 140 -6.36 -5.78 -4.57
N LEU A 141 -6.36 -4.52 -5.01
CA LEU A 141 -6.56 -4.15 -6.42
C LEU A 141 -5.40 -4.65 -7.30
N VAL A 142 -4.16 -4.54 -6.81
CA VAL A 142 -2.98 -5.08 -7.51
C VAL A 142 -3.05 -6.60 -7.56
N GLY A 143 -3.37 -7.28 -6.46
CA GLY A 143 -3.54 -8.72 -6.43
C GLY A 143 -4.64 -9.20 -7.38
N LEU A 144 -5.78 -8.50 -7.42
CA LEU A 144 -6.86 -8.78 -8.36
C LEU A 144 -6.44 -8.54 -9.81
N LEU A 145 -5.72 -7.45 -10.09
CA LEU A 145 -5.18 -7.17 -11.42
C LEU A 145 -4.24 -8.29 -11.88
N VAL A 146 -3.30 -8.68 -11.03
CA VAL A 146 -2.35 -9.78 -11.32
C VAL A 146 -3.11 -11.09 -11.60
N ALA A 147 -4.10 -11.43 -10.78
CA ALA A 147 -4.95 -12.59 -11.00
C ALA A 147 -5.76 -12.50 -12.30
N ALA A 148 -6.25 -11.30 -12.65
CA ALA A 148 -7.02 -11.08 -13.87
C ALA A 148 -6.15 -11.07 -15.15
N THR A 149 -4.86 -10.75 -15.04
CA THR A 149 -3.90 -10.79 -16.17
C THR A 149 -3.30 -12.18 -16.41
N GLY A 150 -3.83 -13.22 -15.79
CA GLY A 150 -3.79 -14.59 -16.33
C GLY A 150 -2.49 -15.37 -16.20
N GLY A 151 -1.47 -14.86 -15.51
CA GLY A 151 -0.27 -15.65 -15.20
C GLY A 151 -0.57 -16.67 -14.11
N ARG A 152 -1.14 -17.82 -14.44
CA ARG A 152 -1.18 -18.98 -13.54
C ARG A 152 0.25 -19.51 -13.39
N SER A 153 0.65 -19.83 -12.15
CA SER A 153 1.87 -20.59 -11.95
C SER A 153 1.58 -22.07 -12.24
N LEU A 154 2.57 -22.78 -12.77
CA LEU A 154 2.42 -24.19 -13.11
C LEU A 154 2.27 -25.10 -11.88
N ALA A 155 2.46 -24.55 -10.68
CA ALA A 155 2.18 -25.18 -9.39
C ALA A 155 0.66 -25.41 -9.14
N GLU A 156 -0.20 -24.82 -9.97
CA GLU A 156 -1.66 -24.97 -9.86
C GLU A 156 -2.25 -25.84 -10.98
N VAL A 157 -1.40 -26.49 -11.78
CA VAL A 157 -1.80 -27.36 -12.89
C VAL A 157 -2.39 -28.67 -12.36
N ALA A 158 -3.58 -29.02 -12.84
CA ALA A 158 -4.21 -30.29 -12.52
C ALA A 158 -3.95 -31.37 -13.59
N HIS A 159 -3.99 -32.64 -13.18
CA HIS A 159 -4.04 -33.76 -14.12
C HIS A 159 -5.24 -33.62 -15.07
N GLY A 160 -5.02 -33.74 -16.38
CA GLY A 160 -6.05 -33.63 -17.42
C GLY A 160 -6.35 -32.19 -17.88
N GLU A 161 -5.55 -31.20 -17.50
CA GLU A 161 -5.67 -29.83 -17.99
C GLU A 161 -4.97 -29.68 -19.37
N CYS A 162 -5.61 -28.97 -20.32
CA CYS A 162 -5.06 -28.70 -21.64
C CYS A 162 -4.48 -27.28 -21.72
N LEU A 163 -3.32 -27.13 -22.33
CA LEU A 163 -2.50 -25.93 -22.28
C LEU A 163 -2.15 -25.44 -23.70
N ASP A 164 -2.19 -24.13 -23.87
CA ASP A 164 -1.58 -23.41 -24.99
C ASP A 164 -0.21 -22.89 -24.51
N LEU A 165 0.87 -23.26 -25.22
CA LEU A 165 2.24 -23.03 -24.78
C LEU A 165 2.91 -21.98 -25.69
N PRO A 166 3.49 -20.91 -25.12
CA PRO A 166 4.18 -19.91 -25.94
C PRO A 166 5.37 -20.52 -26.69
N GLU A 167 5.60 -20.08 -27.93
CA GLU A 167 6.75 -20.49 -28.72
C GLU A 167 8.07 -20.02 -28.07
N GLY A 168 8.91 -20.94 -27.61
CA GLY A 168 10.23 -20.59 -27.07
C GLY A 168 10.95 -21.74 -26.37
N PRO A 169 12.27 -21.59 -26.10
CA PRO A 169 13.05 -22.60 -25.36
C PRO A 169 12.76 -22.60 -23.84
N VAL A 170 12.09 -21.57 -23.33
CA VAL A 170 11.72 -21.42 -21.91
C VAL A 170 10.27 -20.95 -21.86
N ILE A 171 9.44 -21.65 -21.09
CA ILE A 171 8.03 -21.35 -20.89
C ILE A 171 7.91 -20.73 -19.50
N ASP A 172 7.56 -19.44 -19.44
CA ASP A 172 7.40 -18.68 -18.19
C ASP A 172 5.93 -18.51 -17.77
N SER A 173 5.01 -18.74 -18.69
CA SER A 173 3.56 -18.64 -18.53
C SER A 173 2.88 -19.53 -19.57
N PHE A 174 1.64 -19.93 -19.30
CA PHE A 174 0.84 -20.81 -20.14
C PHE A 174 -0.64 -20.47 -19.94
N GLU A 175 -1.47 -20.75 -20.93
CA GLU A 175 -2.92 -20.55 -20.84
C GLU A 175 -3.63 -21.91 -20.79
N SER A 176 -4.49 -22.12 -19.80
CA SER A 176 -5.35 -23.30 -19.75
C SER A 176 -6.52 -23.11 -20.70
N VAL A 177 -6.69 -24.02 -21.66
CA VAL A 177 -7.70 -23.93 -22.71
C VAL A 177 -8.65 -25.12 -22.66
N ASP A 178 -9.80 -24.99 -23.32
CA ASP A 178 -10.75 -26.09 -23.48
C ASP A 178 -10.14 -27.18 -24.37
N CYS A 179 -9.98 -28.39 -23.82
CA CYS A 179 -9.48 -29.57 -24.51
C CYS A 179 -10.28 -29.97 -25.77
N ALA A 180 -11.53 -29.49 -25.91
CA ALA A 180 -12.32 -29.70 -27.12
C ALA A 180 -11.77 -28.90 -28.33
N GLY A 181 -11.07 -27.79 -28.08
CA GLY A 181 -10.41 -26.98 -29.09
C GLY A 181 -8.96 -27.42 -29.38
N PRO A 182 -8.32 -26.79 -30.39
CA PRO A 182 -6.88 -26.92 -30.60
C PRO A 182 -6.08 -26.43 -29.39
N HIS A 183 -5.05 -27.18 -29.02
CA HIS A 183 -4.15 -26.87 -27.90
C HIS A 183 -2.79 -27.56 -28.08
N ASP A 184 -1.74 -27.10 -27.41
CA ASP A 184 -0.38 -27.62 -27.60
C ASP A 184 -0.06 -28.85 -26.74
N ALA A 185 -0.62 -28.91 -25.53
CA ALA A 185 -0.28 -29.93 -24.56
C ALA A 185 -1.46 -30.33 -23.66
N GLU A 186 -1.50 -31.59 -23.22
CA GLU A 186 -2.39 -32.08 -22.15
C GLU A 186 -1.54 -32.62 -21.00
N VAL A 187 -1.92 -32.29 -19.76
CA VAL A 187 -1.16 -32.65 -18.57
C VAL A 187 -1.50 -34.07 -18.13
N THR A 188 -0.50 -34.95 -18.13
CA THR A 188 -0.65 -36.34 -17.68
C THR A 188 -0.25 -36.53 -16.22
N GLY A 189 0.64 -35.67 -15.69
CA GLY A 189 0.95 -35.64 -14.26
C GLY A 189 2.10 -34.75 -13.84
N THR A 190 2.39 -34.76 -12.55
CA THR A 190 3.47 -33.98 -11.94
C THR A 190 4.44 -34.90 -11.19
N ILE A 191 5.70 -34.47 -11.13
CA ILE A 191 6.80 -35.13 -10.44
C ILE A 191 7.38 -34.11 -9.46
N GLY A 192 7.47 -34.50 -8.19
CA GLY A 192 7.88 -33.60 -7.12
C GLY A 192 9.40 -33.41 -7.07
N PRO A 193 9.87 -32.39 -6.33
CA PRO A 193 11.29 -32.17 -6.12
C PRO A 193 11.91 -33.34 -5.33
N GLY A 194 12.97 -33.95 -5.87
CA GLY A 194 13.72 -35.04 -5.22
C GLY A 194 13.45 -36.44 -5.76
N ASP A 195 12.59 -36.60 -6.78
CA ASP A 195 12.37 -37.89 -7.44
C ASP A 195 13.63 -38.33 -8.23
N ALA A 196 14.24 -39.43 -7.81
CA ALA A 196 15.52 -39.92 -8.33
C ALA A 196 15.36 -40.67 -9.67
N GLY A 197 15.19 -39.94 -10.76
CA GLY A 197 15.19 -40.48 -12.12
C GLY A 197 15.33 -39.39 -13.17
N PRO A 198 15.76 -39.72 -14.40
CA PRO A 198 15.71 -38.75 -15.49
C PRO A 198 14.23 -38.48 -15.80
N ALA A 199 13.86 -37.19 -15.74
CA ALA A 199 12.49 -36.68 -15.82
C ALA A 199 11.70 -37.18 -17.04
N ASP A 200 12.40 -37.35 -18.16
CA ASP A 200 11.87 -37.90 -19.41
C ASP A 200 11.31 -39.32 -19.23
N ARG A 201 12.04 -40.20 -18.53
CA ARG A 201 11.62 -41.58 -18.31
C ARG A 201 10.40 -41.67 -17.38
N LEU A 202 10.42 -40.89 -16.30
CA LEU A 202 9.30 -40.85 -15.35
C LEU A 202 8.02 -40.31 -16.01
N CYS A 203 8.14 -39.28 -16.86
CA CYS A 203 7.01 -38.76 -17.60
C CYS A 203 6.48 -39.72 -18.66
N VAL A 204 7.35 -40.51 -19.31
CA VAL A 204 6.90 -41.60 -20.21
C VAL A 204 6.09 -42.64 -19.44
N GLU A 205 6.55 -43.09 -18.28
CA GLU A 205 5.83 -44.07 -17.44
C GLU A 205 4.47 -43.53 -16.96
N GLN A 206 4.42 -42.27 -16.47
CA GLN A 206 3.15 -41.63 -16.08
C GLN A 206 2.21 -41.45 -17.28
N THR A 207 2.74 -41.07 -18.45
CA THR A 207 1.94 -40.92 -19.68
C THR A 207 1.33 -42.26 -20.12
N ILE A 208 2.09 -43.35 -20.06
CA ILE A 208 1.58 -44.71 -20.37
C ILE A 208 0.48 -45.10 -19.38
N SER A 209 0.68 -44.81 -18.09
CA SER A 209 -0.35 -45.03 -17.06
C SER A 209 -1.62 -44.20 -17.32
N TYR A 210 -1.46 -42.99 -17.85
CA TYR A 210 -2.57 -42.08 -18.14
C TYR A 210 -3.33 -42.49 -19.40
N LEU A 211 -2.62 -42.82 -20.48
CA LEU A 211 -3.20 -43.21 -21.77
C LEU A 211 -3.71 -44.66 -21.80
N GLY A 212 -3.25 -45.50 -20.87
CA GLY A 212 -3.60 -46.92 -20.80
C GLY A 212 -2.96 -47.79 -21.90
N THR A 213 -1.98 -47.27 -22.63
CA THR A 213 -1.26 -47.96 -23.72
C THR A 213 0.21 -47.54 -23.76
N ASP A 214 1.09 -48.49 -24.11
CA ASP A 214 2.53 -48.32 -24.32
C ASP A 214 2.87 -47.89 -25.75
N GLU A 215 1.92 -47.98 -26.68
CA GLU A 215 2.08 -47.51 -28.04
C GLU A 215 1.78 -46.02 -28.09
N ALA A 216 2.71 -45.23 -28.64
CA ALA A 216 2.42 -43.86 -29.03
C ALA A 216 1.16 -43.89 -29.90
N VAL A 217 0.06 -43.29 -29.42
CA VAL A 217 -1.11 -43.08 -30.26
C VAL A 217 -0.64 -42.17 -31.40
N ASP A 218 -0.83 -42.63 -32.64
CA ASP A 218 -0.23 -42.05 -33.84
C ASP A 218 -0.31 -40.52 -33.83
N GLY A 219 0.85 -39.86 -33.73
CA GLY A 219 0.96 -38.40 -33.71
C GLY A 219 1.13 -37.71 -32.36
N ILE A 220 1.31 -38.43 -31.24
CA ILE A 220 1.50 -37.83 -29.89
C ILE A 220 2.88 -38.22 -29.30
N ARG A 221 3.51 -37.31 -28.54
CA ARG A 221 4.77 -37.54 -27.81
C ARG A 221 4.65 -37.13 -26.34
N ALA A 222 5.19 -37.95 -25.44
CA ALA A 222 5.38 -37.57 -24.04
C ALA A 222 6.56 -36.59 -23.92
N ALA A 223 6.40 -35.55 -23.12
CA ALA A 223 7.45 -34.58 -22.82
C ALA A 223 7.44 -34.22 -21.34
N ALA A 224 8.62 -33.84 -20.85
CA ALA A 224 8.81 -33.29 -19.52
C ALA A 224 9.09 -31.80 -19.67
N ILE A 225 8.30 -30.97 -19.00
CA ILE A 225 8.53 -29.52 -18.90
C ILE A 225 9.04 -29.24 -17.49
N ARG A 226 10.20 -28.59 -17.39
CA ARG A 226 10.79 -28.18 -16.10
C ARG A 226 10.37 -26.78 -15.75
N LEU A 227 9.90 -26.59 -14.52
CA LEU A 227 9.19 -25.38 -14.10
C LEU A 227 9.76 -24.88 -12.78
N GLY A 228 10.33 -23.69 -12.80
CA GLY A 228 11.02 -23.10 -11.66
C GLY A 228 12.50 -22.87 -11.93
N THR A 229 13.20 -22.35 -10.93
CA THR A 229 14.66 -22.18 -10.94
C THR A 229 15.34 -23.51 -10.61
N ASP A 230 16.57 -23.72 -11.07
CA ASP A 230 17.28 -25.03 -11.05
C ASP A 230 17.19 -25.81 -9.72
N ASP A 231 17.12 -25.15 -8.57
CA ASP A 231 17.08 -25.78 -7.24
C ASP A 231 15.67 -26.22 -6.76
N ASP A 232 14.58 -25.70 -7.35
CA ASP A 232 13.18 -25.96 -6.97
C ASP A 232 12.31 -26.36 -8.19
N ALA A 233 12.94 -26.84 -9.27
CA ALA A 233 12.25 -27.13 -10.52
C ALA A 233 11.30 -28.34 -10.36
N GLU A 234 9.99 -28.08 -10.44
CA GLU A 234 8.97 -29.11 -10.56
C GLU A 234 8.92 -29.59 -12.02
N VAL A 235 8.68 -30.89 -12.21
CA VAL A 235 8.58 -31.46 -13.56
C VAL A 235 7.12 -31.78 -13.83
N VAL A 236 6.56 -31.18 -14.88
CA VAL A 236 5.23 -31.50 -15.38
C VAL A 236 5.36 -32.40 -16.59
N CYS A 237 4.66 -33.51 -16.53
CA CYS A 237 4.56 -34.50 -17.59
C CYS A 237 3.36 -34.15 -18.47
N VAL A 238 3.63 -33.97 -19.75
CA VAL A 238 2.63 -33.59 -20.73
C VAL A 238 2.70 -34.50 -21.94
N VAL A 239 1.58 -34.59 -22.65
CA VAL A 239 1.53 -35.09 -24.02
C VAL A 239 1.38 -33.93 -24.99
N MET A 240 2.09 -33.99 -26.11
CA MET A 240 2.08 -32.97 -27.17
C MET A 240 1.97 -33.62 -28.54
N SER A 241 1.69 -32.84 -29.59
CA SER A 241 1.82 -33.36 -30.95
C SER A 241 3.27 -33.77 -31.28
N SER A 242 3.39 -34.88 -32.00
CA SER A 242 4.63 -35.38 -32.60
C SER A 242 5.00 -34.58 -33.86
N ALA A 243 4.01 -33.97 -34.51
CA ALA A 243 4.24 -33.00 -35.57
C ALA A 243 4.80 -31.70 -34.96
N LYS A 244 5.90 -31.21 -35.51
CA LYS A 244 6.52 -29.96 -35.04
C LYS A 244 5.56 -28.79 -35.25
N GLY A 245 5.12 -28.15 -34.17
CA GLY A 245 4.11 -27.08 -34.20
C GLY A 245 2.70 -27.56 -34.53
N GLY A 246 2.42 -28.85 -34.33
CA GLY A 246 1.06 -29.39 -34.42
C GLY A 246 0.31 -29.23 -33.11
N GLU A 247 -0.99 -28.96 -33.20
CA GLU A 247 -1.90 -28.89 -32.06
C GLU A 247 -2.58 -30.26 -31.85
N LEU A 248 -2.85 -30.60 -30.60
CA LEU A 248 -3.79 -31.63 -30.19
C LEU A 248 -5.23 -31.09 -30.32
N THR A 249 -6.20 -31.95 -30.62
CA THR A 249 -7.63 -31.59 -30.66
C THR A 249 -8.46 -32.69 -30.03
N GLY A 250 -9.43 -32.33 -29.21
CA GLY A 250 -10.38 -33.28 -28.61
C GLY A 250 -9.74 -34.27 -27.62
N SER A 251 -8.66 -33.87 -26.94
CA SER A 251 -7.98 -34.75 -25.97
C SER A 251 -8.68 -34.63 -24.61
N HIS A 252 -9.70 -35.46 -24.42
CA HIS A 252 -10.38 -35.62 -23.14
C HIS A 252 -10.58 -37.12 -22.90
N ARG A 253 -9.49 -37.85 -22.67
CA ARG A 253 -9.57 -39.30 -22.44
C ARG A 253 -9.98 -39.68 -21.02
N ASN A 254 -10.13 -38.72 -20.10
CA ASN A 254 -10.52 -39.02 -18.73
C ASN A 254 -11.90 -38.46 -18.34
N THR A 255 -12.92 -38.77 -19.13
CA THR A 255 -14.27 -38.95 -18.61
C THR A 255 -14.61 -40.43 -18.70
N GLU A 256 -14.73 -41.07 -17.55
CA GLU A 256 -15.15 -42.45 -17.30
C GLU A 256 -14.02 -43.49 -17.11
N ARG A 257 -13.44 -43.49 -15.91
CA ARG A 257 -13.29 -44.75 -15.15
C ARG A 257 -13.40 -44.55 -13.65
#